data_AF-A0A2V6JD32-F1
#
_entry.id   AF-A0A2V6JD32-F1
#
_cell.length_a   1.000
_cell.length_b   1.000
_cell.length_c   1.000
_cell.angle_alpha   90.00
_cell.angle_beta   90.00
_cell.angle_gamma   90.00
#
_symmetry.space_group_name_H-M   'P 1'
#
loop_
_entity.id
_entity.type
_entity.pdbx_description
1 polymer ?
#
loop_
_entity_poly.entity_id
_entity_poly.type
_entity_poly.pdbx_seq_one_letter_code
_entity_poly.pdbx_strand_id
1 'polypeptide(L)' 'MRILASRIAQELKKANHCGVYEPELSRVWPPNGTSREAEIAYFAKTYGWRLELLQGRILRNLR' A
#
# COMPACT_ATOMS: atom_id res chain seq x y z
N MET A 1 -0.88 6.60 -9.49
CA MET A 1 -1.50 5.94 -8.31
C MET A 1 -2.72 5.07 -8.61
N ARG A 2 -3.63 5.47 -9.52
CA ARG A 2 -4.88 4.73 -9.80
C ARG A 2 -4.68 3.26 -10.21
N ILE A 3 -3.64 2.94 -10.98
CA ILE A 3 -3.29 1.55 -11.37
C ILE A 3 -2.89 0.71 -10.15
N LEU A 4 -2.03 1.25 -9.28
CA LEU A 4 -1.60 0.58 -8.05
C LEU A 4 -2.80 0.34 -7.12
N ALA A 5 -3.64 1.35 -6.93
CA ALA A 5 -4.86 1.23 -6.14
C ALA A 5 -5.82 0.15 -6.69
N SER A 6 -6.04 0.11 -8.01
CA SER A 6 -6.87 -0.92 -8.64
C SER A 6 -6.33 -2.33 -8.42
N ARG A 7 -5.01 -2.52 -8.54
CA ARG A 7 -4.36 -3.82 -8.28
C ARG A 7 -4.52 -4.24 -6.82
N ILE A 8 -4.23 -3.33 -5.87
CA ILE A 8 -4.40 -3.60 -4.43
C ILE A 8 -5.85 -3.96 -4.12
N ALA A 9 -6.82 -3.21 -4.66
CA ALA A 9 -8.25 -3.48 -4.45
C ALA A 9 -8.66 -4.85 -4.99
N GLN A 10 -8.12 -5.29 -6.14
CA GLN A 10 -8.40 -6.61 -6.69
C GLN A 10 -7.82 -7.73 -5.82
N GLU A 11 -6.60 -7.56 -5.29
CA GLU A 11 -5.99 -8.55 -4.40
C GLU A 11 -6.69 -8.60 -3.04
N LEU A 12 -7.08 -7.46 -2.46
CA LEU A 12 -7.86 -7.37 -1.23
C LEU A 12 -9.30 -7.91 -1.34
N LYS A 13 -9.80 -8.17 -2.55
CA LYS A 13 -11.05 -8.92 -2.75
C LYS A 13 -10.86 -10.43 -2.63
N LYS A 14 -9.66 -10.93 -2.95
CA LYS A 14 -9.31 -12.35 -2.93
C LYS A 14 -8.74 -12.78 -1.57
N ALA A 15 -8.07 -11.87 -0.88
CA ALA A 15 -7.43 -12.09 0.42
C ALA A 15 -7.67 -10.92 1.36
N ASN A 16 -7.58 -11.15 2.68
CA ASN A 16 -7.71 -10.08 3.68
C ASN A 16 -6.49 -9.14 3.72
N HIS A 17 -5.42 -9.48 3.00
CA HIS A 17 -4.19 -8.69 2.92
C HIS A 17 -3.61 -8.69 1.50
N CYS A 18 -2.77 -7.68 1.21
CA CYS A 18 -2.03 -7.54 -0.04
C CYS A 18 -0.60 -7.10 0.30
N GLY A 19 0.40 -7.89 -0.08
CA GLY A 19 1.81 -7.52 0.04
C GLY A 19 2.22 -6.59 -1.09
N VAL A 20 2.83 -5.45 -0.76
CA VAL A 20 3.38 -4.50 -1.73
C VAL A 20 4.87 -4.32 -1.42
N TYR A 21 5.71 -4.69 -2.38
CA TYR A 21 7.15 -4.77 -2.16
C TYR A 21 7.86 -3.45 -2.48
N GLU A 22 9.07 -3.28 -1.95
CA GLU A 22 9.88 -2.08 -2.12
C GLU A 22 10.08 -1.64 -3.59
N PRO A 23 10.28 -2.54 -4.57
CA PRO A 23 10.33 -2.15 -5.98
C PRO A 23 9.02 -1.57 -6.52
N GLU A 24 7.88 -2.00 -6.00
CA GLU A 24 6.56 -1.49 -6.42
C GLU A 24 6.27 -0.14 -5.77
N LEU A 25 6.61 -0.01 -4.48
CA LEU A 25 6.47 1.25 -3.74
C LEU A 25 7.42 2.32 -4.28
N SER A 26 8.67 1.99 -4.57
CA SER A 26 9.68 2.94 -5.05
C SER A 26 9.35 3.59 -6.39
N ARG A 27 8.46 2.97 -7.19
CA ARG A 27 7.93 3.57 -8.43
C ARG A 27 7.01 4.77 -8.18
N VAL A 28 6.40 4.84 -6.99
CA VAL A 28 5.44 5.88 -6.61
C VAL A 28 6.01 6.79 -5.53
N TRP A 29 6.68 6.19 -4.55
CA TRP A 29 7.30 6.86 -3.41
C TRP A 29 8.77 6.48 -3.31
N PRO A 30 9.70 7.34 -3.73
CA PRO A 30 11.14 7.07 -3.69
C PRO A 30 11.62 6.77 -2.25
N PRO A 31 12.58 5.85 -2.07
CA PRO A 31 13.02 5.38 -0.75
C PRO A 31 13.62 6.47 0.15
N ASN A 32 14.17 7.54 -0.42
CA ASN A 32 14.83 8.62 0.31
C ASN A 32 13.89 9.81 0.63
N GLY A 33 12.58 9.64 0.50
CA GLY A 33 11.60 10.68 0.80
C GLY A 33 11.35 10.80 2.31
N THR A 34 11.51 12.00 2.87
CA THR A 34 11.36 12.32 4.30
C THR A 34 10.01 11.90 4.91
N SER A 35 8.97 11.75 4.08
CA SER A 35 7.60 11.44 4.51
C SER A 35 7.00 10.20 3.83
N ARG A 36 7.84 9.35 3.23
CA ARG A 36 7.41 8.20 2.41
C ARG A 36 6.38 7.30 3.10
N GLU A 37 6.64 6.94 4.35
CA GLU A 37 5.74 6.07 5.11
C GLU A 37 4.42 6.74 5.42
N ALA A 38 4.44 8.03 5.77
CA ALA A 38 3.25 8.82 6.03
C ALA A 38 2.39 8.96 4.76
N GLU A 39 3.00 9.15 3.59
CA GLU A 39 2.30 9.23 2.31
C GLU A 39 1.68 7.89 1.91
N ILE A 40 2.38 6.78 2.12
CA ILE A 40 1.84 5.43 1.87
C ILE A 40 0.68 5.13 2.83
N ALA A 41 0.82 5.48 4.11
CA ALA A 41 -0.24 5.31 5.11
C ALA A 41 -1.46 6.19 4.77
N TYR A 42 -1.24 7.44 4.34
CA TYR A 42 -2.30 8.32 3.88
C TYR A 42 -3.02 7.75 2.65
N PHE A 43 -2.26 7.27 1.67
CA PHE A 43 -2.80 6.56 0.50
C PHE A 43 -3.64 5.34 0.90
N ALA A 44 -3.15 4.50 1.82
CA ALA A 44 -3.95 3.36 2.29
C ALA A 44 -5.28 3.83 2.90
N LYS A 45 -5.23 4.86 3.75
CA LYS A 45 -6.41 5.41 4.43
C LYS A 45 -7.44 6.00 3.45
N THR A 46 -7.01 6.67 2.37
CA THR A 46 -7.94 7.26 1.39
C THR A 46 -8.76 6.20 0.64
N TYR A 47 -8.28 4.97 0.55
CA TYR A 47 -8.99 3.84 -0.03
C TYR A 47 -9.66 2.91 1.00
N GLY A 48 -9.65 3.29 2.30
CA GLY A 48 -10.23 2.48 3.36
C GLY A 48 -9.40 1.23 3.69
N TRP A 49 -8.08 1.30 3.54
CA TRP A 49 -7.14 0.23 3.88
C TRP A 49 -6.30 0.58 5.10
N ARG A 50 -5.78 -0.44 5.77
CA ARG A 50 -4.79 -0.31 6.84
C ARG A 50 -3.42 -0.77 6.33
N LEU A 51 -2.38 0.02 6.59
CA LEU A 51 -0.98 -0.35 6.33
C LEU A 51 -0.37 -1.03 7.57
N GLU A 52 0.31 -2.15 7.36
CA GLU A 52 1.12 -2.85 8.35
C GLU A 52 2.55 -3.02 7.81
N LEU A 53 3.54 -2.60 8.60
CA LEU A 53 4.94 -2.62 8.20
C LEU A 53 5.58 -3.94 8.65
N LEU A 54 5.75 -4.85 7.70
CA LEU A 54 6.62 -6.03 7.79
C LEU A 54 7.63 -5.95 6.62
N GLN A 55 8.71 -6.75 6.63
CA GLN A 55 9.64 -6.85 5.49
C GLN A 55 8.87 -7.10 4.17
N GLY A 56 8.63 -6.04 3.39
CA GLY A 56 7.64 -6.02 2.31
C GLY A 56 6.24 -5.65 2.81
N ARG A 57 5.94 -4.35 2.80
CA ARG A 57 4.79 -3.71 3.46
C ARG A 57 3.44 -4.34 3.08
N ILE A 58 2.53 -4.46 4.03
CA ILE A 58 1.25 -5.16 3.88
C ILE A 58 0.09 -4.16 3.95
N LEU A 59 -0.91 -4.30 3.08
CA LEU A 59 -2.18 -3.58 3.15
C LEU A 59 -3.30 -4.55 3.53
N ARG A 60 -4.27 -4.10 4.35
CA ARG A 60 -5.45 -4.88 4.77
C ARG A 60 -6.75 -4.12 4.50
N ASN A 61 -7.82 -4.87 4.27
CA ASN A 61 -9.17 -4.34 4.13
C ASN A 61 -9.77 -4.01 5.51
N LEU A 62 -10.51 -2.90 5.65
CA LEU A 62 -11.18 -2.48 6.89
C LEU A 62 -12.59 -3.07 7.07
N ARG A 63 -12.91 -4.20 6.42
CA ARG A 63 -14.24 -4.85 6.52
C ARG A 63 -14.63 -5.18 7.95
#